data_AF-A0A518E3V9-F1
#
_entry.id   AF-A0A518E3V9-F1
#
_cell.length_a   1.000
_cell.length_b   1.000
_cell.length_c   1.000
_cell.angle_alpha   90.00
_cell.angle_beta   90.00
_cell.angle_gamma   90.00
#
_symmetry.space_group_name_H-M   'P 1'
#
loop_
_entity.id
_entity.type
_entity.pdbx_description
1 polymer ?
#
loop_
_entity_poly.entity_id
_entity_poly.type
_entity_poly.pdbx_seq_one_letter_code
_entity_poly.pdbx_strand_id
1 'polypeptide(L)'
;MELLIETTGNVRCIYAEAVELHAMGRVTISRGSHVEPTTNGCWTADLSPVNGPVLGPFPARTQALKAEHAWLLRHWLTPSK
;
A
#
# COMPACT_ATOMS: atom_id res chain seq x y z
N MET A 1 4.87 10.99 -0.62
CA MET A 1 3.58 10.53 -0.07
C MET A 1 2.47 11.18 -0.88
N GLU A 2 1.37 10.47 -1.12
CA GLU A 2 0.17 10.98 -1.79
C GLU A 2 -1.03 10.81 -0.85
N LEU A 3 -1.92 11.81 -0.82
CA LEU A 3 -3.16 11.82 -0.05
C LEU A 3 -4.33 11.94 -1.02
N LEU A 4 -5.36 11.12 -0.81
CA LEU A 4 -6.63 11.21 -1.51
C LEU A 4 -7.69 11.73 -0.54
N ILE A 5 -8.28 12.88 -0.85
CA ILE A 5 -9.39 13.46 -0.09
C ILE A 5 -10.67 13.19 -0.86
N GLU A 6 -11.58 12.43 -0.26
CA GLU A 6 -12.89 12.10 -0.85
C GLU A 6 -13.91 13.22 -0.62
N THR A 7 -14.95 13.28 -1.44
CA THR A 7 -16.04 14.27 -1.31
C THR A 7 -16.82 14.15 0.00
N THR A 8 -16.73 13.00 0.66
CA THR A 8 -17.28 12.74 2.00
C THR A 8 -16.44 13.37 3.13
N GLY A 9 -15.26 13.90 2.82
CA GLY A 9 -14.30 14.42 3.79
C GLY A 9 -13.33 13.36 4.35
N ASN A 10 -13.46 12.09 3.95
CA ASN A 10 -12.50 11.06 4.32
C ASN A 10 -11.16 11.23 3.59
N VAL A 11 -10.07 10.94 4.30
CA VAL A 11 -8.71 10.95 3.73
C VAL A 11 -8.17 9.52 3.70
N ARG A 12 -7.68 9.09 2.54
CA ARG A 12 -6.93 7.84 2.39
C ARG A 12 -5.50 8.14 1.96
N CYS A 13 -4.57 7.30 2.40
CA CYS A 13 -3.16 7.41 2.00
C CYS A 13 -2.42 6.09 2.17
N ILE A 14 -1.26 5.99 1.54
CA ILE A 14 -0.23 5.00 1.88
C ILE A 14 0.68 5.65 2.91
N TYR A 15 0.76 5.06 4.10
CA TYR A 15 1.52 5.64 5.21
C TYR A 15 3.03 5.66 4.91
N ALA A 16 3.64 6.84 5.07
CA ALA A 16 5.06 7.07 4.78
C ALA A 16 5.71 8.05 5.78
N GLU A 17 5.15 8.19 6.98
CA GLU A 17 5.70 9.01 8.09
C GLU A 17 5.96 10.50 7.74
N ALA A 18 5.39 11.00 6.64
CA ALA A 18 5.64 12.35 6.15
C ALA A 18 4.77 13.43 6.83
N VAL A 19 3.68 13.03 7.48
CA VAL A 19 2.73 13.94 8.15
C VAL A 19 2.15 13.29 9.41
N GLU A 20 1.75 14.11 10.38
CA GLU A 20 1.08 13.66 11.59
C GLU A 20 -0.40 13.34 11.32
N LEU A 21 -0.72 12.05 11.10
CA LEU A 21 -2.09 11.63 10.76
C LEU A 21 -3.13 11.93 11.84
N HIS A 22 -2.73 11.89 13.12
CA HIS A 22 -3.64 12.14 14.25
C HIS A 22 -4.14 13.59 14.31
N ALA A 23 -3.38 14.54 13.76
CA ALA A 23 -3.81 15.93 13.65
C ALA A 23 -4.90 16.13 12.59
N MET A 24 -5.09 15.17 11.67
CA MET A 24 -6.10 15.25 10.60
C MET A 24 -7.46 14.65 11.00
N GLY A 25 -7.55 13.94 12.12
CA GLY A 25 -8.80 13.34 12.62
C GLY A 25 -8.63 11.91 13.12
N ARG A 26 -9.72 11.14 13.09
CA ARG A 26 -9.73 9.74 13.55
C ARG A 26 -9.00 8.85 12.53
N VAL A 27 -7.95 8.16 12.98
CA VAL A 27 -7.13 7.29 12.14
C VAL A 27 -7.59 5.83 12.24
N THR A 28 -7.71 5.17 11.09
CA THR A 28 -7.87 3.71 10.97
C THR A 28 -6.70 3.18 10.14
N ILE A 29 -6.04 2.11 10.60
CA ILE A 29 -4.87 1.53 9.96
C ILE A 29 -5.16 0.09 9.57
N SER A 30 -4.82 -0.28 8.34
CA SER A 30 -4.87 -1.66 7.82
C SER A 30 -3.60 -2.00 7.04
N ARG A 31 -3.35 -3.29 6.84
CA ARG A 31 -2.24 -3.75 5.99
C ARG A 31 -2.60 -3.54 4.51
N GLY A 32 -1.65 -3.00 3.74
CA GLY A 32 -1.78 -2.88 2.28
C GLY A 32 -1.35 -4.16 1.55
N SER A 33 -0.37 -4.88 2.08
CA SER A 33 0.11 -6.16 1.53
C SER A 33 0.88 -6.99 2.56
N HIS A 34 1.28 -8.20 2.16
CA HIS A 34 2.30 -9.02 2.80
C HIS A 34 3.52 -9.13 1.89
N VAL A 35 4.67 -8.59 2.31
CA VAL A 35 5.94 -8.68 1.56
C VAL A 35 6.87 -9.68 2.21
N GLU A 36 6.93 -10.88 1.63
CA GLU A 36 7.57 -12.06 2.22
C GLU A 36 8.59 -12.70 1.26
N PRO A 37 9.64 -13.35 1.78
CA PRO A 37 10.55 -14.13 0.97
C PRO A 37 9.89 -15.43 0.48
N THR A 38 10.26 -15.88 -0.72
CA THR A 38 9.88 -17.19 -1.26
C THR A 38 10.93 -18.25 -0.89
N THR A 39 10.57 -19.53 -1.00
CA THR A 39 11.45 -20.66 -0.66
C THR A 39 12.75 -20.71 -1.47
N ASN A 40 12.77 -20.10 -2.66
CA ASN A 40 13.95 -20.00 -3.52
C ASN A 40 14.77 -18.71 -3.31
N GLY A 41 14.51 -17.93 -2.25
CA GLY A 41 15.27 -16.73 -1.89
C GLY A 41 14.88 -15.45 -2.62
N CYS A 42 13.81 -15.47 -3.43
CA CYS A 42 13.19 -14.27 -4.00
C CYS A 42 12.19 -13.65 -3.01
N TRP A 43 11.46 -12.62 -3.44
CA TRP A 43 10.47 -11.88 -2.66
C TRP A 43 9.17 -11.69 -3.44
N THR A 44 8.03 -11.77 -2.78
CA THR A 44 6.72 -11.45 -3.36
C THR A 44 6.01 -10.40 -2.52
N ALA A 45 5.11 -9.63 -3.14
CA ALA A 45 4.18 -8.75 -2.45
C ALA A 45 2.74 -9.24 -2.70
N ASP A 46 2.11 -9.81 -1.69
CA ASP A 46 0.72 -10.27 -1.73
C ASP A 46 -0.23 -9.15 -1.29
N LEU A 47 -0.96 -8.59 -2.25
CA LEU A 47 -1.91 -7.48 -2.05
C LEU A 47 -3.33 -7.96 -1.70
N SER A 48 -3.52 -9.23 -1.32
CA SER A 48 -4.83 -9.76 -0.90
C SER A 48 -5.53 -8.97 0.22
N PRO A 49 -4.86 -8.28 1.18
CA PRO A 49 -5.53 -7.43 2.17
C PRO A 49 -6.38 -6.30 1.56
N VAL A 50 -6.08 -5.91 0.32
CA VAL A 50 -6.80 -4.88 -0.44
C VAL A 50 -7.44 -5.44 -1.72
N ASN A 51 -7.68 -6.75 -1.77
CA ASN A 51 -8.21 -7.48 -2.93
C ASN A 51 -7.34 -7.35 -4.19
N GLY A 52 -6.03 -7.18 -4.02
CA GLY A 52 -5.06 -7.12 -5.10
C GLY A 52 -4.41 -8.47 -5.44
N PRO A 53 -3.55 -8.51 -6.46
CA PRO A 53 -2.82 -9.70 -6.88
C PRO A 53 -1.56 -9.96 -6.03
N VAL A 54 -0.92 -11.10 -6.26
CA VAL A 54 0.46 -11.34 -5.82
C VAL A 54 1.43 -10.83 -6.89
N LEU A 55 2.35 -9.95 -6.52
CA LEU A 55 3.41 -9.42 -7.39
C LEU A 55 4.73 -10.16 -7.15
N GLY A 56 5.48 -10.42 -8.23
CA GLY A 56 6.80 -11.03 -8.19
C GLY A 56 6.85 -12.36 -8.97
N PRO A 57 7.86 -13.21 -8.69
CA PRO A 57 8.92 -13.04 -7.70
C PRO A 57 9.93 -11.95 -8.09
N PHE A 58 10.45 -11.23 -7.10
CA PHE A 58 11.50 -10.23 -7.22
C PHE A 58 12.81 -10.72 -6.57
N PRO A 59 13.99 -10.39 -7.11
CA PRO A 59 15.27 -10.79 -6.53
C PRO A 59 15.60 -10.12 -5.18
N ALA A 60 14.93 -9.01 -4.82
CA ALA A 60 15.22 -8.29 -3.58
C ALA A 60 13.96 -7.70 -2.95
N ARG A 61 13.93 -7.66 -1.60
CA ARG A 61 12.85 -7.05 -0.81
C ARG A 61 12.50 -5.64 -1.26
N THR A 62 13.52 -4.82 -1.52
CA THR A 62 13.34 -3.42 -1.95
C THR A 62 12.59 -3.32 -3.28
N GLN A 63 12.75 -4.29 -4.19
CA GLN A 63 12.00 -4.29 -5.45
C GLN A 63 10.54 -4.69 -5.22
N ALA A 64 10.27 -5.67 -4.35
CA ALA A 64 8.91 -6.04 -3.97
C ALA A 64 8.16 -4.88 -3.31
N LEU A 65 8.79 -4.16 -2.37
CA LEU A 65 8.23 -2.95 -1.75
C LEU A 65 7.95 -1.83 -2.75
N LYS A 66 8.85 -1.61 -3.71
CA LYS A 66 8.62 -0.61 -4.78
C LYS A 66 7.42 -1.00 -5.65
N ALA A 67 7.30 -2.28 -6.01
CA ALA A 67 6.20 -2.79 -6.81
C ALA A 67 4.86 -2.73 -6.05
N GLU A 68 4.84 -3.11 -4.77
CA GLU A 68 3.71 -2.95 -3.86
C GLU A 68 3.23 -1.50 -3.85
N HIS A 69 4.12 -0.55 -3.52
CA HIS A 69 3.79 0.86 -3.42
C HIS A 69 3.24 1.41 -4.74
N ALA A 70 3.89 1.08 -5.87
CA ALA A 70 3.42 1.50 -7.19
C ALA A 70 2.03 0.94 -7.53
N TRP A 71 1.74 -0.31 -7.14
CA TRP A 71 0.44 -0.90 -7.37
C TRP A 71 -0.64 -0.26 -6.51
N LEU A 72 -0.37 -0.04 -5.22
CA LEU A 72 -1.30 0.61 -4.29
C LEU A 72 -1.66 2.03 -4.75
N LEU A 73 -0.68 2.81 -5.21
CA LEU A 73 -0.94 4.15 -5.77
C LEU A 73 -1.87 4.08 -6.98
N ARG A 74 -1.62 3.14 -7.90
CA ARG A 74 -2.33 3.06 -9.17
C ARG A 74 -3.75 2.47 -9.07
N HIS A 75 -3.99 1.56 -8.13
CA HIS A 75 -5.21 0.75 -8.11
C HIS A 75 -6.02 0.86 -6.83
N TRP A 76 -5.39 1.18 -5.69
CA TRP A 76 -6.07 1.27 -4.40
C TRP A 76 -6.32 2.71 -3.97
N LEU A 77 -5.32 3.59 -4.14
CA LEU A 77 -5.41 5.01 -3.82
C LEU A 77 -6.07 5.82 -4.95
N THR A 78 -7.22 5.35 -5.41
CA THR A 78 -8.03 6.03 -6.42
C THR A 78 -9.35 6.50 -5.81
N PRO A 79 -9.96 7.59 -6.30
CA PRO A 79 -11.30 8.00 -5.89
C PRO A 79 -12.28 6.84 -5.91
N SER A 80 -13.12 6.73 -4.88
CA SER A 80 -14.26 5.84 -4.90
C SER A 80 -15.19 6.22 -6.06
N LYS A 81 -15.72 5.23 -6.77
CA LYS A 81 -16.72 5.46 -7.84
C LYS A 81 -18.05 5.92 -7.26
#